data_AF-A0A5J4VF58-F1
#
_entry.id   AF-A0A5J4VF58-F1
#
_cell.length_a   1.000
_cell.length_b   1.000
_cell.length_c   1.000
_cell.angle_alpha   90.00
_cell.angle_beta   90.00
_cell.angle_gamma   90.00
#
_symmetry.space_group_name_H-M   'P 1'
#
loop_
_entity.id
_entity.type
_entity.pdbx_description
1 polymer ?
#
loop_
_entity_poly.entity_id
_entity_poly.type
_entity_poly.pdbx_seq_one_letter_code
_entity_poly.pdbx_strand_id
1 'polypeptide(L)'
;SYIPPAGTKNYAPPESYNANKMMKSSDIFAVGDILIELITGVHPFEGKTQEETIANIKAGKYKEIPAYVHGELREMLISMLNLDASRRPTVDILLQSDIMELVKSSNANSSSSRNQQIPVVKTKQEAIIVRRENQIDKTTPIFIIKKESQGKQQGNKFIHSDKNDYCTIAIDPVIKDGIVRFEVVFENTGGLKILGIADASCSFAVGNGPSDDGNDKKTVRYWGSDGDLDHITNDTKGNRSFEDGQRISAIVDMTSNPRKVVFYVDDIEQPNFVIGIPSEIRIWVLVGSKALQWGKSWK
;
A
#
# COMPACT_ATOMS: atom_id res chain seq x y z
N SER A 1 -29.45 -15.02 15.06
CA SER A 1 -30.62 -15.80 14.65
C SER A 1 -30.15 -16.83 13.62
N TYR A 2 -30.54 -18.09 13.77
CA TYR A 2 -30.21 -19.19 12.85
C TYR A 2 -31.38 -19.37 11.87
N ILE A 3 -31.09 -19.58 10.58
CA ILE A 3 -32.08 -19.76 9.53
C ILE A 3 -31.80 -21.10 8.84
N PRO A 4 -32.82 -21.95 8.58
CA PRO A 4 -32.63 -23.19 7.82
C PRO A 4 -32.20 -22.89 6.36
N PRO A 5 -31.34 -23.72 5.76
CA PRO A 5 -30.81 -23.46 4.42
C PRO A 5 -31.90 -23.58 3.35
N ALA A 6 -32.07 -22.51 2.57
CA ALA A 6 -32.85 -22.48 1.34
C ALA A 6 -32.03 -21.73 0.28
N GLY A 7 -31.62 -22.40 -0.78
CA GLY A 7 -30.80 -21.81 -1.85
C GLY A 7 -30.37 -22.84 -2.91
N THR A 8 -29.84 -22.35 -4.02
CA THR A 8 -29.20 -23.18 -5.06
C THR A 8 -27.97 -23.83 -4.45
N LYS A 9 -27.99 -25.16 -4.28
CA LYS A 9 -26.97 -25.92 -3.53
C LYS A 9 -25.53 -25.52 -3.89
N ASN A 10 -25.24 -25.24 -5.16
CA ASN A 10 -23.87 -24.98 -5.60
C ASN A 10 -23.21 -23.75 -4.96
N TYR A 11 -23.97 -22.77 -4.44
CA TYR A 11 -23.44 -21.57 -3.78
C TYR A 11 -23.49 -21.65 -2.24
N ALA A 12 -23.95 -22.77 -1.69
CA ALA A 12 -24.09 -22.92 -0.25
C ALA A 12 -22.72 -23.16 0.39
N PRO A 13 -22.41 -22.51 1.53
CA PRO A 13 -21.10 -22.60 2.15
C PRO A 13 -20.89 -23.94 2.89
N PRO A 14 -19.65 -24.31 3.20
CA PRO A 14 -19.34 -25.62 3.80
C PRO A 14 -20.09 -25.91 5.11
N GLU A 15 -20.29 -24.91 5.96
CA GLU A 15 -21.01 -25.07 7.24
C GLU A 15 -22.51 -25.40 7.08
N SER A 16 -23.11 -25.03 5.94
CA SER A 16 -24.49 -25.37 5.63
C SER A 16 -24.66 -26.88 5.42
N TYR A 17 -23.63 -27.54 4.90
CA TYR A 17 -23.66 -28.99 4.66
C TYR A 17 -23.19 -29.83 5.84
N ASN A 18 -22.34 -29.26 6.69
CA ASN A 18 -21.72 -29.99 7.80
C ASN A 18 -22.51 -29.83 9.11
N ALA A 19 -23.09 -28.65 9.35
CA ALA A 19 -23.77 -28.32 10.59
C ALA A 19 -25.21 -27.83 10.38
N ASN A 20 -25.71 -27.91 9.13
CA ASN A 20 -27.01 -27.37 8.72
C ASN A 20 -27.19 -25.90 9.11
N LYS A 21 -26.10 -25.11 9.21
CA LYS A 21 -26.13 -23.78 9.85
C LYS A 21 -25.77 -22.68 8.86
N MET A 22 -26.64 -21.68 8.79
CA MET A 22 -26.43 -20.44 8.05
C MET A 22 -26.16 -19.28 9.02
N MET A 23 -25.21 -18.43 8.66
CA MET A 23 -24.75 -17.25 9.42
C MET A 23 -24.54 -16.07 8.48
N LYS A 24 -24.29 -14.86 9.00
CA LYS A 24 -23.93 -13.72 8.15
C LYS A 24 -22.67 -13.99 7.30
N SER A 25 -21.70 -14.74 7.84
CA SER A 25 -20.51 -15.13 7.09
C SER A 25 -20.77 -16.22 6.05
N SER A 26 -21.93 -16.88 6.09
CA SER A 26 -22.40 -17.78 5.02
C SER A 26 -22.69 -16.98 3.75
N ASP A 27 -23.29 -15.80 3.89
CA ASP A 27 -23.53 -14.89 2.76
C ASP A 27 -22.22 -14.36 2.17
N ILE A 28 -21.20 -14.10 3.02
CA ILE A 28 -19.87 -13.67 2.56
C ILE A 28 -19.22 -14.71 1.64
N PHE A 29 -19.35 -16.00 1.97
CA PHE A 29 -18.84 -17.07 1.11
C PHE A 29 -19.57 -17.10 -0.23
N ALA A 30 -20.90 -17.05 -0.21
CA ALA A 30 -21.70 -17.06 -1.44
C ALA A 30 -21.37 -15.87 -2.36
N VAL A 31 -21.17 -14.68 -1.78
CA VAL A 31 -20.73 -13.51 -2.57
C VAL A 31 -19.33 -13.73 -3.16
N GLY A 32 -18.38 -14.28 -2.40
CA GLY A 32 -17.03 -14.55 -2.91
C GLY A 32 -17.02 -15.56 -4.06
N ASP A 33 -17.84 -16.60 -3.94
CA ASP A 33 -18.05 -17.65 -4.95
C ASP A 33 -18.61 -17.05 -6.25
N ILE A 34 -19.67 -16.25 -6.14
CA ILE A 34 -20.28 -15.54 -7.27
C ILE A 34 -19.29 -14.56 -7.92
N LEU A 35 -18.52 -13.81 -7.13
CA LEU A 35 -17.56 -12.85 -7.69
C LEU A 35 -16.46 -13.54 -8.49
N ILE A 36 -15.93 -14.67 -8.00
CA ILE A 36 -14.95 -15.45 -8.77
C ILE A 36 -15.58 -16.00 -10.04
N GLU A 37 -16.82 -16.49 -9.98
CA GLU A 37 -17.54 -16.95 -11.17
C GLU A 37 -17.75 -15.82 -12.19
N LEU A 38 -18.12 -14.61 -11.74
CA LEU A 38 -18.28 -13.44 -12.62
C LEU A 38 -16.98 -13.03 -13.31
N ILE A 39 -15.86 -13.09 -12.58
CA ILE A 39 -14.55 -12.71 -13.11
C ILE A 39 -14.01 -13.75 -14.10
N THR A 40 -14.17 -15.03 -13.77
CA THR A 40 -13.56 -16.13 -14.53
C THR A 40 -14.50 -16.74 -15.56
N GLY A 41 -15.80 -16.47 -15.47
CA GLY A 41 -16.86 -17.12 -16.23
C GLY A 41 -17.13 -18.58 -15.80
N VAL A 42 -16.47 -19.06 -14.74
CA VAL A 42 -16.50 -20.46 -14.32
C VAL A 42 -16.67 -20.55 -12.82
N HIS A 43 -17.62 -21.35 -12.35
CA HIS A 43 -17.84 -21.54 -10.92
C HIS A 43 -16.61 -22.19 -10.27
N PRO A 44 -16.04 -21.62 -9.19
CA PRO A 44 -14.71 -21.99 -8.69
C PRO A 44 -14.65 -23.43 -8.15
N PHE A 45 -15.74 -23.94 -7.56
CA PHE A 45 -15.82 -25.31 -7.05
C PHE A 45 -16.44 -26.34 -8.02
N GLU A 46 -16.75 -25.95 -9.26
CA GLU A 46 -17.49 -26.78 -10.21
C GLU A 46 -16.81 -28.15 -10.45
N GLY A 47 -17.56 -29.21 -10.15
CA GLY A 47 -17.24 -30.60 -10.50
C GLY A 47 -18.13 -31.12 -11.63
N LYS A 48 -17.90 -32.37 -12.07
CA LYS A 48 -18.70 -33.03 -13.11
C LYS A 48 -20.14 -33.33 -12.65
N THR A 49 -20.34 -33.46 -11.35
CA THR A 49 -21.67 -33.61 -10.74
C THR A 49 -21.88 -32.60 -9.60
N GLN A 50 -23.12 -32.46 -9.16
CA GLN A 50 -23.47 -31.63 -8.01
C GLN A 50 -22.80 -32.14 -6.72
N GLU A 51 -22.70 -33.46 -6.54
CA GLU A 51 -22.03 -34.08 -5.39
C GLU A 51 -20.53 -33.78 -5.39
N GLU A 52 -19.88 -33.81 -6.56
CA GLU A 52 -18.47 -33.43 -6.69
C GLU A 52 -18.26 -31.96 -6.38
N THR A 53 -19.16 -31.08 -6.84
CA THR A 53 -19.14 -29.65 -6.53
C THR A 53 -19.26 -29.42 -5.02
N ILE A 54 -20.19 -30.10 -4.35
CA ILE A 54 -20.37 -30.03 -2.89
C ILE A 54 -19.12 -30.57 -2.16
N ALA A 55 -18.53 -31.66 -2.65
CA ALA A 55 -17.30 -32.21 -2.09
C ALA A 55 -16.12 -31.22 -2.21
N ASN A 56 -15.99 -30.54 -3.35
CA ASN A 56 -15.00 -29.49 -3.56
C ASN A 56 -15.20 -28.31 -2.60
N ILE A 57 -16.44 -27.84 -2.41
CA ILE A 57 -16.78 -26.78 -1.44
C ILE A 57 -16.37 -27.19 -0.02
N LYS A 58 -16.74 -28.40 0.41
CA LYS A 58 -16.39 -28.91 1.75
C LYS A 58 -14.89 -29.03 1.97
N ALA A 59 -14.15 -29.39 0.92
CA ALA A 59 -12.70 -29.54 0.95
C ALA A 59 -11.93 -28.23 0.73
N GLY A 60 -12.62 -27.14 0.35
CA GLY A 60 -11.98 -25.88 -0.04
C GLY A 60 -11.17 -25.99 -1.33
N LYS A 61 -11.49 -26.97 -2.18
CA LYS A 61 -10.78 -27.23 -3.42
C LYS A 61 -11.45 -26.48 -4.56
N TYR A 62 -11.02 -25.25 -4.81
CA TYR A 62 -11.44 -24.46 -5.95
C TYR A 62 -10.41 -24.54 -7.10
N LYS A 63 -10.88 -24.29 -8.32
CA LYS A 63 -10.05 -24.10 -9.52
C LYS A 63 -9.13 -22.90 -9.31
N GLU A 64 -7.93 -22.96 -9.89
CA GLU A 64 -6.94 -21.90 -9.72
C GLU A 64 -7.48 -20.55 -10.21
N ILE A 65 -7.32 -19.51 -9.37
CA ILE A 65 -7.70 -18.15 -9.72
C ILE A 65 -6.68 -17.63 -10.75
N PRO A 66 -7.12 -17.17 -11.94
CA PRO A 66 -6.22 -16.72 -13.00
C PRO A 66 -5.28 -15.59 -12.57
N ALA A 67 -4.07 -15.56 -13.13
CA ALA A 67 -3.01 -14.61 -12.76
C ALA A 67 -3.38 -13.12 -12.97
N TYR A 68 -4.36 -12.82 -13.82
CA TYR A 68 -4.84 -11.44 -14.00
C TYR A 68 -5.62 -10.93 -12.79
N VAL A 69 -6.14 -11.82 -11.93
CA VAL A 69 -6.71 -11.46 -10.63
C VAL A 69 -5.57 -11.49 -9.62
N HIS A 70 -5.02 -10.33 -9.29
CA HIS A 70 -3.85 -10.18 -8.43
C HIS A 70 -4.08 -9.10 -7.37
N GLY A 71 -3.12 -8.97 -6.44
CA GLY A 71 -3.16 -7.96 -5.37
C GLY A 71 -4.33 -8.12 -4.41
N GLU A 72 -4.83 -7.00 -3.90
CA GLU A 72 -5.89 -6.93 -2.88
C GLU A 72 -7.16 -7.70 -3.29
N LEU A 73 -7.54 -7.67 -4.58
CA LEU A 73 -8.74 -8.35 -5.06
C LEU A 73 -8.62 -9.87 -4.89
N ARG A 74 -7.45 -10.42 -5.23
CA ARG A 74 -7.20 -11.86 -5.08
C ARG A 74 -7.24 -12.28 -3.62
N GLU A 75 -6.57 -11.52 -2.75
CA GLU A 75 -6.53 -11.80 -1.31
C GLU A 75 -7.92 -11.72 -0.68
N MET A 76 -8.70 -10.71 -1.07
CA MET A 76 -10.08 -10.53 -0.64
C MET A 76 -10.95 -11.73 -1.02
N LEU A 77 -10.95 -12.13 -2.29
CA LEU A 77 -11.75 -13.25 -2.77
C LEU A 77 -11.38 -14.58 -2.08
N ILE A 78 -10.08 -14.84 -1.88
CA ILE A 78 -9.60 -16.02 -1.14
C ILE A 78 -10.07 -15.97 0.33
N SER A 79 -10.01 -14.80 0.98
CA SER A 79 -10.44 -14.65 2.38
C SER A 79 -11.95 -14.88 2.56
N MET A 80 -12.77 -14.52 1.56
CA MET A 80 -14.22 -14.75 1.56
C MET A 80 -14.57 -16.24 1.44
N LEU A 81 -13.74 -17.02 0.74
CA LEU A 81 -13.89 -18.47 0.57
C LEU A 81 -13.31 -19.31 1.72
N ASN A 82 -12.96 -18.71 2.86
CA ASN A 82 -12.38 -19.45 3.98
C ASN A 82 -13.34 -20.53 4.50
N LEU A 83 -12.84 -21.76 4.71
CA LEU A 83 -13.65 -22.86 5.23
C LEU A 83 -14.15 -22.61 6.66
N ASP A 84 -13.36 -21.92 7.46
CA ASP A 84 -13.77 -21.47 8.79
C ASP A 84 -14.56 -20.16 8.66
N ALA A 85 -15.87 -20.26 8.86
CA ALA A 85 -16.81 -19.15 8.76
C ALA A 85 -16.49 -17.98 9.72
N SER A 86 -15.71 -18.20 10.79
CA SER A 86 -15.28 -17.15 11.71
C SER A 86 -14.07 -16.35 11.22
N ARG A 87 -13.30 -16.91 10.27
CA ARG A 87 -12.13 -16.27 9.66
C ARG A 87 -12.45 -15.49 8.39
N ARG A 88 -13.68 -15.59 7.90
CA ARG A 88 -14.15 -14.77 6.77
C ARG A 88 -14.26 -13.30 7.22
N PRO A 89 -13.91 -12.33 6.35
CA PRO A 89 -14.09 -10.91 6.67
C PRO A 89 -15.57 -10.58 6.88
N THR A 90 -15.84 -9.53 7.65
CA THR A 90 -17.19 -8.97 7.76
C THR A 90 -17.48 -8.07 6.57
N VAL A 91 -18.77 -7.81 6.31
CA VAL A 91 -19.18 -6.82 5.29
C VAL A 91 -18.50 -5.47 5.53
N ASP A 92 -18.36 -5.03 6.78
CA ASP A 92 -17.72 -3.75 7.10
C ASP A 92 -16.24 -3.72 6.68
N ILE A 93 -15.51 -4.83 6.86
CA ILE A 93 -14.12 -4.95 6.42
C ILE A 93 -14.04 -4.92 4.89
N LEU A 94 -14.92 -5.66 4.21
CA LEU A 94 -14.97 -5.67 2.74
C LEU A 94 -15.31 -4.29 2.16
N LEU A 95 -16.23 -3.56 2.77
CA LEU A 95 -16.65 -2.22 2.33
C LEU A 95 -15.59 -1.14 2.58
N GLN A 96 -14.62 -1.41 3.45
CA GLN A 96 -13.47 -0.54 3.76
C GLN A 96 -12.23 -0.83 2.91
N SER A 97 -12.28 -1.85 2.03
CA SER A 97 -11.22 -2.13 1.08
C SER A 97 -11.06 -1.02 0.05
N ASP A 98 -9.83 -0.84 -0.45
CA ASP A 98 -9.52 0.23 -1.40
C ASP A 98 -10.26 -0.01 -2.73
N ILE A 99 -10.41 -1.27 -3.14
CA ILE A 99 -11.25 -1.68 -4.28
C ILE A 99 -12.69 -1.18 -4.14
N MET A 100 -13.31 -1.33 -2.97
CA MET A 100 -14.70 -0.94 -2.80
C MET A 100 -14.87 0.58 -2.74
N GLU A 101 -13.87 1.31 -2.23
CA GLU A 101 -13.83 2.77 -2.30
C GLU A 101 -13.65 3.29 -3.74
N LEU A 102 -12.84 2.61 -4.57
CA LEU A 102 -12.71 2.92 -5.99
C LEU A 102 -14.04 2.73 -6.76
N VAL A 103 -14.78 1.66 -6.46
CA VAL A 103 -16.11 1.40 -7.06
C VAL A 103 -17.12 2.48 -6.65
N LYS A 104 -17.12 2.92 -5.38
CA LYS A 104 -17.99 4.02 -4.92
C LYS A 104 -17.70 5.31 -5.68
N SER A 105 -16.42 5.65 -5.83
CA SER A 105 -15.97 6.86 -6.54
C SER A 105 -16.36 6.83 -8.04
N SER A 106 -16.27 5.65 -8.67
CA SER A 106 -16.66 5.47 -10.08
C SER A 106 -18.18 5.59 -10.29
N ASN A 107 -18.99 5.11 -9.34
CA ASN A 107 -20.45 5.20 -9.41
C ASN A 107 -20.98 6.62 -9.09
N ALA A 108 -20.29 7.38 -8.24
CA ALA A 108 -20.60 8.78 -7.96
C ALA A 108 -20.35 9.69 -9.18
N ASN A 109 -19.31 9.39 -9.97
CA ASN A 109 -19.01 10.10 -11.23
C ASN A 109 -19.99 9.75 -12.35
N SER A 110 -20.66 8.59 -12.27
CA SER A 110 -21.66 8.14 -13.24
C SER A 110 -23.05 8.78 -13.07
N SER A 111 -23.31 9.45 -11.94
CA SER A 111 -24.61 10.04 -11.60
C SER A 111 -24.65 11.58 -11.67
N SER A 112 -23.54 12.23 -12.05
CA SER A 112 -23.40 13.70 -12.04
C SER A 112 -23.66 14.35 -13.40
N SER A 113 -24.81 14.06 -14.00
CA SER A 113 -25.44 14.89 -15.04
C SER A 113 -26.87 15.23 -14.66
N ARG A 114 -27.06 15.95 -13.55
CA ARG A 114 -28.18 16.89 -13.39
C ARG A 114 -27.88 17.91 -12.30
N ASN A 115 -27.66 19.13 -12.75
CA ASN A 115 -27.59 20.36 -11.95
C ASN A 115 -28.61 20.39 -10.81
N GLN A 116 -28.14 20.44 -9.56
CA GLN A 116 -28.62 21.37 -8.54
C GLN A 116 -27.49 21.69 -7.54
N GLN A 117 -27.22 22.97 -7.35
CA GLN A 117 -26.44 23.48 -6.21
C GLN A 117 -27.23 23.24 -4.92
N ILE A 118 -26.73 22.45 -3.97
CA ILE A 118 -27.22 22.46 -2.59
C ILE A 118 -26.06 22.11 -1.60
N PRO A 119 -26.18 22.38 -0.30
CA PRO A 119 -25.29 23.23 0.50
C PRO A 119 -24.35 22.41 1.39
N VAL A 120 -23.37 23.12 1.95
CA VAL A 120 -22.41 22.60 2.94
C VAL A 120 -23.14 21.95 4.12
N VAL A 121 -23.23 20.63 4.13
CA VAL A 121 -23.55 19.82 5.31
C VAL A 121 -22.34 18.93 5.57
N LYS A 122 -21.53 19.32 6.56
CA LYS A 122 -20.33 18.60 7.01
C LYS A 122 -20.73 17.24 7.60
N THR A 123 -20.47 16.16 6.87
CA THR A 123 -20.88 14.80 7.25
C THR A 123 -19.80 14.11 8.10
N LYS A 124 -20.23 13.22 9.01
CA LYS A 124 -19.40 12.47 9.98
C LYS A 124 -18.18 11.73 9.40
N GLN A 125 -18.10 11.52 8.09
CA GLN A 125 -16.97 10.88 7.40
C GLN A 125 -15.72 11.76 7.42
N GLU A 126 -15.86 13.05 7.12
CA GLU A 126 -14.78 14.02 7.33
C GLU A 126 -14.41 14.03 8.80
N ALA A 127 -15.37 13.95 9.72
CA ALA A 127 -15.03 13.89 11.15
C ALA A 127 -14.28 12.61 11.58
N ILE A 128 -14.39 11.46 10.87
CA ILE A 128 -13.65 10.22 11.17
C ILE A 128 -12.27 10.23 10.50
N ILE A 129 -12.18 10.68 9.25
CA ILE A 129 -10.91 10.87 8.54
C ILE A 129 -10.10 11.97 9.23
N VAL A 130 -10.71 13.11 9.53
CA VAL A 130 -10.13 14.17 10.38
C VAL A 130 -9.82 13.66 11.79
N ARG A 131 -10.59 12.72 12.38
CA ARG A 131 -10.23 12.13 13.70
C ARG A 131 -9.05 11.16 13.62
N ARG A 132 -8.92 10.36 12.55
CA ARG A 132 -7.75 9.49 12.33
C ARG A 132 -6.53 10.30 11.91
N GLU A 133 -6.68 11.32 11.07
CA GLU A 133 -5.64 12.32 10.75
C GLU A 133 -5.24 13.17 11.97
N ASN A 134 -6.17 13.47 12.88
CA ASN A 134 -5.90 14.14 14.16
C ASN A 134 -5.29 13.22 15.23
N GLN A 135 -5.18 11.92 14.96
CA GLN A 135 -4.38 10.98 15.76
C GLN A 135 -3.06 10.61 15.08
N ILE A 136 -2.73 11.22 13.94
CA ILE A 136 -1.39 11.14 13.36
C ILE A 136 -0.50 12.07 14.19
N ASP A 137 0.34 11.47 15.01
CA ASP A 137 1.44 12.19 15.65
C ASP A 137 2.40 12.68 14.55
N LYS A 138 2.22 13.94 14.16
CA LYS A 138 3.11 14.59 13.18
C LYS A 138 4.44 14.87 13.86
N THR A 139 5.45 14.11 13.50
CA THR A 139 6.82 14.33 13.95
C THR A 139 7.58 15.10 12.89
N THR A 140 8.29 16.15 13.32
CA THR A 140 9.28 16.81 12.46
C THR A 140 10.42 15.83 12.18
N PRO A 141 10.73 15.53 10.91
CA PRO A 141 11.87 14.67 10.60
C PRO A 141 13.16 15.33 11.05
N ILE A 142 14.10 14.55 11.58
CA ILE A 142 15.45 15.02 11.89
C ILE A 142 16.39 14.40 10.87
N PHE A 143 17.00 15.23 10.02
CA PHE A 143 17.96 14.76 9.03
C PHE A 143 19.31 14.51 9.70
N ILE A 144 19.87 13.31 9.53
CA ILE A 144 21.16 12.93 10.11
C ILE A 144 22.28 13.52 9.23
N ILE A 145 22.66 14.75 9.52
CA ILE A 145 23.71 15.50 8.82
C ILE A 145 25.04 15.27 9.54
N LYS A 146 26.00 14.57 8.90
CA LYS A 146 27.31 14.26 9.48
C LYS A 146 28.33 15.38 9.31
N LYS A 147 28.21 16.18 8.25
CA LYS A 147 29.07 17.34 7.96
C LYS A 147 28.25 18.47 7.35
N GLU A 148 28.63 19.71 7.65
CA GLU A 148 28.03 20.91 7.05
C GLU A 148 28.10 20.91 5.51
N SER A 149 29.07 20.20 4.94
CA SER A 149 29.22 20.04 3.50
C SER A 149 28.09 19.23 2.85
N GLN A 150 27.28 18.49 3.60
CA GLN A 150 26.10 17.81 3.05
C GLN A 150 24.95 18.79 2.84
N GLY A 151 24.79 19.74 3.75
CA GLY A 151 23.67 20.68 3.74
C GLY A 151 23.23 21.06 5.14
N LYS A 152 22.03 21.63 5.23
CA LYS A 152 21.43 22.08 6.48
C LYS A 152 19.94 21.78 6.53
N GLN A 153 19.42 21.54 7.73
CA GLN A 153 17.99 21.43 7.96
C GLN A 153 17.39 22.80 8.27
N GLN A 154 16.23 23.10 7.67
CA GLN A 154 15.40 24.27 7.97
C GLN A 154 13.95 23.81 8.16
N GLY A 155 13.53 23.62 9.41
CA GLY A 155 12.23 23.02 9.73
C GLY A 155 12.16 21.60 9.18
N ASN A 156 11.15 21.32 8.34
CA ASN A 156 10.95 20.01 7.71
C ASN A 156 11.70 19.87 6.37
N LYS A 157 12.50 20.87 5.98
CA LYS A 157 13.26 20.86 4.74
C LYS A 157 14.72 20.51 5.00
N PHE A 158 15.26 19.66 4.15
CA PHE A 158 16.71 19.53 4.00
C PHE A 158 17.15 20.34 2.78
N ILE A 159 18.17 21.17 2.96
CA ILE A 159 18.77 21.99 1.91
C ILE A 159 20.17 21.43 1.65
N HIS A 160 20.33 20.74 0.52
CA HIS A 160 21.63 20.22 0.08
C HIS A 160 22.63 21.36 -0.13
N SER A 161 23.93 21.11 0.10
CA SER A 161 24.97 22.09 -0.19
C SER A 161 25.11 22.31 -1.70
N ASP A 162 25.71 23.44 -2.12
CA ASP A 162 25.90 23.77 -3.53
C ASP A 162 26.95 22.89 -4.25
N LYS A 163 27.39 21.79 -3.61
CA LYS A 163 28.34 20.85 -4.20
C LYS A 163 27.61 19.83 -5.07
N ASN A 164 28.26 19.45 -6.17
CA ASN A 164 27.76 18.44 -7.10
C ASN A 164 28.14 17.03 -6.62
N ASP A 165 27.67 16.65 -5.42
CA ASP A 165 28.01 15.40 -4.76
C ASP A 165 26.73 14.61 -4.42
N TYR A 166 26.82 13.28 -4.37
CA TYR A 166 25.74 12.44 -3.87
C TYR A 166 25.52 12.67 -2.37
N CYS A 167 24.26 12.79 -1.98
CA CYS A 167 23.90 13.01 -0.59
C CYS A 167 22.78 12.08 -0.16
N THR A 168 23.20 10.93 0.38
CA THR A 168 22.32 9.98 1.07
C THR A 168 22.15 10.44 2.51
N ILE A 169 20.90 10.65 2.93
CA ILE A 169 20.57 11.18 4.27
C ILE A 169 19.53 10.30 4.92
N ALA A 170 19.91 9.70 6.04
CA ALA A 170 18.98 9.02 6.92
C ALA A 170 18.19 10.01 7.77
N ILE A 171 16.99 9.59 8.17
CA ILE A 171 16.04 10.43 8.90
C ILE A 171 15.69 9.74 10.23
N ASP A 172 15.65 10.55 11.29
CA ASP A 172 15.16 10.19 12.62
C ASP A 172 13.68 10.60 12.78
N PRO A 173 12.88 9.83 13.56
CA PRO A 173 13.31 8.71 14.42
C PRO A 173 13.46 7.37 13.68
N VAL A 174 14.12 6.40 14.32
CA VAL A 174 14.05 4.98 13.93
C VAL A 174 12.61 4.49 14.07
N ILE A 175 12.11 3.81 13.04
CA ILE A 175 10.80 3.19 13.03
C ILE A 175 10.95 1.77 13.57
N LYS A 176 10.21 1.45 14.64
CA LYS A 176 10.29 0.15 15.35
C LYS A 176 8.93 -0.52 15.54
N ASP A 177 7.85 0.24 15.47
CA ASP A 177 6.49 -0.22 15.74
C ASP A 177 5.47 0.69 15.05
N GLY A 178 4.22 0.22 14.94
CA GLY A 178 3.10 0.95 14.38
C GLY A 178 3.10 1.03 12.85
N ILE A 179 2.24 1.90 12.34
CA ILE A 179 2.14 2.23 10.93
C ILE A 179 2.61 3.66 10.75
N VAL A 180 3.66 3.87 9.98
CA VAL A 180 4.29 5.17 9.76
C VAL A 180 4.18 5.54 8.29
N ARG A 181 3.66 6.74 8.03
CA ARG A 181 3.70 7.35 6.70
C ARG A 181 4.76 8.43 6.67
N PHE A 182 5.73 8.30 5.77
CA PHE A 182 6.70 9.33 5.47
C PHE A 182 6.39 9.92 4.09
N GLU A 183 6.38 11.25 4.00
CA GLU A 183 6.14 11.99 2.76
C GLU A 183 7.31 12.93 2.47
N VAL A 184 7.70 13.00 1.20
CA VAL A 184 8.71 13.92 0.72
C VAL A 184 8.33 14.48 -0.64
N VAL A 185 8.69 15.74 -0.86
CA VAL A 185 8.67 16.39 -2.17
C VAL A 185 10.10 16.78 -2.49
N PHE A 186 10.58 16.32 -3.64
CA PHE A 186 11.88 16.69 -4.17
C PHE A 186 11.74 17.98 -4.98
N GLU A 187 12.68 18.92 -4.79
CA GLU A 187 12.71 20.18 -5.52
C GLU A 187 14.12 20.42 -6.03
N ASN A 188 14.25 20.71 -7.33
CA ASN A 188 15.52 21.06 -7.97
C ASN A 188 16.60 20.01 -7.72
N THR A 189 16.38 18.76 -8.11
CA THR A 189 17.34 17.65 -7.88
C THR A 189 18.31 17.40 -9.03
N GLY A 190 18.10 18.08 -10.16
CA GLY A 190 18.91 17.89 -11.37
C GLY A 190 18.82 16.47 -11.97
N GLY A 191 17.87 15.65 -11.51
CA GLY A 191 17.55 14.33 -12.04
C GLY A 191 17.58 13.22 -10.99
N LEU A 192 18.65 13.13 -10.19
CA LEU A 192 18.84 12.00 -9.28
C LEU A 192 18.14 12.24 -7.94
N LYS A 193 17.09 11.43 -7.71
CA LYS A 193 16.22 11.48 -6.54
C LYS A 193 15.74 10.08 -6.20
N ILE A 194 15.90 9.67 -4.94
CA ILE A 194 15.57 8.33 -4.47
C ILE A 194 14.94 8.44 -3.09
N LEU A 195 13.85 7.72 -2.86
CA LEU A 195 13.30 7.46 -1.52
C LEU A 195 13.57 6.00 -1.17
N GLY A 196 13.91 5.72 0.09
CA GLY A 196 14.15 4.36 0.50
C GLY A 196 13.99 4.13 1.99
N ILE A 197 14.09 2.85 2.34
CA ILE A 197 14.26 2.42 3.73
C ILE A 197 15.59 1.69 3.89
N ALA A 198 16.13 1.73 5.09
CA ALA A 198 17.35 1.02 5.44
C ALA A 198 17.17 0.31 6.77
N ASP A 199 17.90 -0.78 6.98
CA ASP A 199 18.12 -1.32 8.32
C ASP A 199 18.63 -0.21 9.25
N ALA A 200 18.15 -0.14 10.49
CA ALA A 200 18.50 0.96 11.40
C ALA A 200 20.00 1.04 11.73
N SER A 201 20.77 -0.04 11.51
CA SER A 201 22.23 -0.06 11.65
C SER A 201 22.97 0.63 10.51
N CYS A 202 22.30 0.95 9.39
CA CYS A 202 22.92 1.62 8.26
C CYS A 202 23.41 3.03 8.63
N SER A 203 24.58 3.36 8.12
CA SER A 203 25.21 4.66 8.30
C SER A 203 25.79 5.08 6.96
N PHE A 204 25.32 6.21 6.43
CA PHE A 204 25.72 6.69 5.10
C PHE A 204 26.88 7.66 5.22
N ALA A 205 28.07 7.32 4.72
CA ALA A 205 29.19 8.26 4.73
C ALA A 205 28.95 9.44 3.77
N VAL A 206 29.66 10.55 4.01
CA VAL A 206 29.53 11.76 3.18
C VAL A 206 30.02 11.47 1.76
N GLY A 207 29.20 11.75 0.75
CA GLY A 207 29.51 11.52 -0.66
C GLY A 207 29.19 10.11 -1.17
N ASN A 208 28.80 9.20 -0.27
CA ASN A 208 28.48 7.82 -0.62
C ASN A 208 27.00 7.65 -1.00
N GLY A 209 26.75 6.75 -1.94
CA GLY A 209 25.44 6.29 -2.33
C GLY A 209 24.83 5.32 -1.30
N PRO A 210 23.56 4.94 -1.50
CA PRO A 210 22.81 4.14 -0.53
C PRO A 210 23.27 2.68 -0.44
N SER A 211 23.90 2.15 -1.48
CA SER A 211 24.44 0.79 -1.50
C SER A 211 25.90 0.68 -1.05
N ASP A 212 26.57 1.80 -0.85
CA ASP A 212 27.97 1.84 -0.43
C ASP A 212 28.11 1.43 1.05
N ASP A 213 29.34 1.32 1.55
CA ASP A 213 29.65 0.98 2.96
C ASP A 213 29.06 -0.37 3.42
N GLY A 214 28.82 -1.30 2.49
CA GLY A 214 28.21 -2.61 2.77
C GLY A 214 26.69 -2.55 3.01
N ASN A 215 26.02 -1.52 2.50
CA ASN A 215 24.58 -1.32 2.61
C ASN A 215 23.78 -1.87 1.41
N ASP A 216 24.44 -2.50 0.44
CA ASP A 216 23.87 -3.09 -0.79
C ASP A 216 22.67 -4.02 -0.53
N LYS A 217 22.70 -4.80 0.56
CA LYS A 217 21.60 -5.69 0.97
C LYS A 217 20.75 -5.17 2.11
N LYS A 218 21.05 -3.96 2.57
CA LYS A 218 20.39 -3.34 3.74
C LYS A 218 19.49 -2.17 3.37
N THR A 219 19.41 -1.82 2.09
CA THR A 219 18.63 -0.68 1.60
C THR A 219 17.65 -1.08 0.51
N VAL A 220 16.41 -0.63 0.66
CA VAL A 220 15.40 -0.60 -0.40
C VAL A 220 15.48 0.77 -1.05
N ARG A 221 15.51 0.82 -2.38
CA ARG A 221 15.75 2.02 -3.19
C ARG A 221 14.64 2.15 -4.23
N TYR A 222 13.79 3.16 -4.09
CA TYR A 222 12.80 3.51 -5.10
C TYR A 222 13.31 4.69 -5.93
N TRP A 223 13.76 4.39 -7.15
CA TRP A 223 14.40 5.32 -8.07
C TRP A 223 13.37 6.24 -8.73
N GLY A 224 13.60 7.55 -8.65
CA GLY A 224 12.68 8.51 -9.27
C GLY A 224 12.78 8.61 -10.79
N SER A 225 13.92 8.27 -11.38
CA SER A 225 14.16 8.42 -12.83
C SER A 225 13.31 7.49 -13.69
N ASP A 226 13.24 6.22 -13.30
CA ASP A 226 12.61 5.13 -14.06
C ASP A 226 11.54 4.38 -13.26
N GLY A 227 11.46 4.65 -11.95
CA GLY A 227 10.53 4.00 -11.06
C GLY A 227 11.03 2.69 -10.48
N ASP A 228 12.29 2.29 -10.73
CA ASP A 228 12.77 0.98 -10.31
C ASP A 228 12.77 0.82 -8.79
N LEU A 229 12.46 -0.39 -8.33
CA LEU A 229 12.53 -0.76 -6.92
C LEU A 229 13.66 -1.78 -6.71
N ASP A 230 14.76 -1.33 -6.11
CA ASP A 230 15.94 -2.16 -5.87
C ASP A 230 16.10 -2.51 -4.39
N HIS A 231 16.56 -3.74 -4.14
CA HIS A 231 17.04 -4.19 -2.84
C HIS A 231 18.14 -5.24 -3.04
N ILE A 232 17.85 -6.52 -2.78
CA ILE A 232 18.69 -7.68 -3.14
C ILE A 232 18.52 -8.00 -4.63
N THR A 233 17.29 -7.88 -5.13
CA THR A 233 17.00 -7.88 -6.56
C THR A 233 17.15 -6.46 -7.10
N ASN A 234 17.75 -6.35 -8.27
CA ASN A 234 17.89 -5.09 -8.98
C ASN A 234 16.84 -5.02 -10.10
N ASP A 235 16.51 -3.80 -10.50
CA ASP A 235 15.71 -3.43 -11.65
C ASP A 235 14.27 -3.99 -11.60
N THR A 236 13.66 -4.04 -10.41
CA THR A 236 12.25 -4.48 -10.29
C THR A 236 11.34 -3.42 -10.91
N LYS A 237 10.94 -3.65 -12.17
CA LYS A 237 10.10 -2.75 -12.96
C LYS A 237 8.62 -2.80 -12.56
N GLY A 238 7.87 -1.76 -12.91
CA GLY A 238 6.40 -1.71 -12.81
C GLY A 238 5.88 -0.51 -12.02
N ASN A 239 6.69 -0.01 -11.09
CA ASN A 239 6.43 1.25 -10.41
C ASN A 239 6.62 2.43 -11.39
N ARG A 240 5.94 3.53 -11.11
CA ARG A 240 6.05 4.77 -11.90
C ARG A 240 7.32 5.52 -11.53
N SER A 241 7.92 6.20 -12.50
CA SER A 241 8.86 7.28 -12.21
C SER A 241 8.12 8.46 -11.57
N PHE A 242 8.87 9.38 -10.96
CA PHE A 242 8.33 10.61 -10.40
C PHE A 242 9.24 11.79 -10.70
N GLU A 243 8.69 13.00 -10.66
CA GLU A 243 9.36 14.25 -10.96
C GLU A 243 9.46 15.18 -9.75
N ASP A 244 10.33 16.19 -9.86
CA ASP A 244 10.38 17.26 -8.86
C ASP A 244 9.00 17.94 -8.75
N GLY A 245 8.58 18.23 -7.51
CA GLY A 245 7.26 18.79 -7.19
C GLY A 245 6.16 17.75 -6.94
N GLN A 246 6.35 16.48 -7.34
CA GLN A 246 5.41 15.42 -6.97
C GLN A 246 5.59 14.98 -5.52
N ARG A 247 4.52 14.46 -4.92
CA ARG A 247 4.52 13.91 -3.57
C ARG A 247 4.85 12.42 -3.61
N ILE A 248 5.95 12.04 -2.99
CA ILE A 248 6.35 10.63 -2.87
C ILE A 248 6.19 10.25 -1.40
N SER A 249 5.56 9.10 -1.14
CA SER A 249 5.41 8.61 0.22
C SER A 249 5.73 7.13 0.37
N ALA A 250 6.20 6.76 1.56
CA ALA A 250 6.38 5.39 1.99
C ALA A 250 5.51 5.13 3.22
N ILE A 251 4.65 4.14 3.14
CA ILE A 251 3.87 3.63 4.28
C ILE A 251 4.55 2.36 4.77
N VAL A 252 5.12 2.44 5.97
CA VAL A 252 5.78 1.34 6.66
C VAL A 252 4.81 0.77 7.68
N ASP A 253 4.48 -0.51 7.55
CA ASP A 253 3.66 -1.25 8.49
C ASP A 253 4.55 -2.23 9.28
N MET A 254 4.88 -1.85 10.51
CA MET A 254 5.65 -2.67 11.45
C MET A 254 4.78 -3.65 12.23
N THR A 255 3.45 -3.58 12.07
CA THR A 255 2.48 -4.39 12.81
C THR A 255 2.14 -5.70 12.08
N SER A 256 2.27 -5.72 10.75
CA SER A 256 2.09 -6.93 9.95
C SER A 256 3.22 -7.93 10.11
N ASN A 257 2.90 -9.21 9.85
CA ASN A 257 3.88 -10.29 9.78
C ASN A 257 3.63 -11.12 8.51
N PRO A 258 4.49 -11.00 7.47
CA PRO A 258 5.71 -10.22 7.44
C PRO A 258 5.45 -8.70 7.42
N ARG A 259 6.30 -7.92 8.09
CA ARG A 259 6.27 -6.44 8.03
C ARG A 259 6.48 -5.96 6.60
N LYS A 260 5.90 -4.83 6.22
CA LYS A 260 5.96 -4.36 4.83
C LYS A 260 6.13 -2.85 4.68
N VAL A 261 6.61 -2.44 3.50
CA VAL A 261 6.63 -1.05 3.05
C VAL A 261 6.01 -0.94 1.66
N VAL A 262 5.11 0.04 1.50
CA VAL A 262 4.41 0.35 0.25
C VAL A 262 4.71 1.80 -0.15
N PHE A 263 4.90 2.03 -1.44
CA PHE A 263 5.24 3.35 -1.98
C PHE A 263 4.05 3.97 -2.73
N TYR A 264 3.97 5.30 -2.72
CA TYR A 264 2.95 6.06 -3.43
C TYR A 264 3.58 7.26 -4.15
N VAL A 265 3.03 7.60 -5.31
CA VAL A 265 3.34 8.83 -6.07
C VAL A 265 2.03 9.59 -6.27
N ASP A 266 1.97 10.83 -5.77
CA ASP A 266 0.77 11.68 -5.72
C ASP A 266 -0.45 10.91 -5.16
N ASP A 267 -0.21 10.24 -4.03
CA ASP A 267 -1.20 9.44 -3.30
C ASP A 267 -1.73 8.21 -4.08
N ILE A 268 -1.10 7.86 -5.21
CA ILE A 268 -1.39 6.64 -5.99
C ILE A 268 -0.40 5.54 -5.59
N GLU A 269 -0.92 4.41 -5.12
CA GLU A 269 -0.13 3.23 -4.74
C GLU A 269 0.67 2.67 -5.91
N GLN A 270 1.91 2.26 -5.63
CA GLN A 270 2.79 1.64 -6.62
C GLN A 270 2.67 0.10 -6.56
N PRO A 271 2.70 -0.60 -7.71
CA PRO A 271 2.43 -2.03 -7.78
C PRO A 271 3.45 -2.91 -7.05
N ASN A 272 4.70 -2.46 -6.91
CA ASN A 272 5.74 -3.19 -6.20
C ASN A 272 5.90 -2.64 -4.78
N PHE A 273 5.95 -3.56 -3.81
CA PHE A 273 6.16 -3.31 -2.40
C PHE A 273 7.17 -4.32 -1.83
N VAL A 274 7.70 -4.04 -0.63
CA VAL A 274 8.67 -4.93 0.03
C VAL A 274 8.05 -5.52 1.30
N ILE A 275 8.20 -6.83 1.48
CA ILE A 275 7.82 -7.56 2.68
C ILE A 275 9.04 -8.14 3.39
N GLY A 276 8.92 -8.44 4.68
CA GLY A 276 9.99 -9.02 5.48
C GLY A 276 11.02 -7.99 5.93
N ILE A 277 10.63 -6.72 6.06
CA ILE A 277 11.55 -5.66 6.50
C ILE A 277 12.03 -5.89 7.95
N PRO A 278 13.23 -5.41 8.34
CA PRO A 278 13.78 -5.56 9.68
C PRO A 278 12.90 -5.00 10.81
N SER A 279 13.21 -5.35 12.06
CA SER A 279 12.45 -4.87 13.24
C SER A 279 12.73 -3.43 13.59
N GLU A 280 13.82 -2.88 13.07
CA GLU A 280 14.18 -1.48 13.22
C GLU A 280 14.66 -0.97 11.86
N ILE A 281 13.99 0.04 11.33
CA ILE A 281 14.34 0.62 10.04
C ILE A 281 14.39 2.15 10.12
N ARG A 282 15.06 2.76 9.15
CA ARG A 282 15.11 4.20 8.94
C ARG A 282 14.62 4.53 7.55
N ILE A 283 13.92 5.65 7.40
CA ILE A 283 13.73 6.27 6.10
C ILE A 283 15.02 6.99 5.72
N TRP A 284 15.36 6.96 4.44
CA TRP A 284 16.43 7.77 3.89
C TRP A 284 16.04 8.30 2.51
N VAL A 285 16.70 9.40 2.11
CA VAL A 285 16.59 9.97 0.77
C VAL A 285 17.97 10.17 0.16
N LEU A 286 18.07 10.09 -1.16
CA LEU A 286 19.26 10.54 -1.89
C LEU A 286 18.87 11.65 -2.85
N VAL A 287 19.72 12.67 -2.91
CA VAL A 287 19.75 13.70 -3.94
C VAL A 287 21.14 13.77 -4.56
N GLY A 288 21.22 13.92 -5.89
CA GLY A 288 22.50 13.83 -6.60
C GLY A 288 23.12 15.13 -7.10
N SER A 289 22.37 16.22 -7.22
CA SER A 289 22.92 17.50 -7.69
C SER A 289 21.97 18.68 -7.48
N LYS A 290 22.55 19.84 -7.12
CA LYS A 290 22.08 21.21 -7.30
C LYS A 290 20.57 21.47 -7.09
N ALA A 291 20.21 21.94 -5.88
CA ALA A 291 19.14 22.92 -5.77
C ALA A 291 19.54 24.15 -6.61
N LEU A 292 19.08 24.24 -7.86
CA LEU A 292 19.31 25.39 -8.73
C LEU A 292 18.67 26.63 -8.10
N GLN A 293 19.43 27.37 -7.30
CA GLN A 293 19.14 28.78 -7.10
C GLN A 293 19.29 29.49 -8.44
N TRP A 294 18.18 30.04 -8.95
CA TRP A 294 18.24 31.22 -9.80
C TRP A 294 17.91 32.44 -8.95
N GLY A 295 18.93 33.22 -8.63
CA GLY A 295 18.75 34.53 -8.02
C GLY A 295 18.17 35.53 -9.04
N LYS A 296 17.12 36.26 -8.64
CA LYS A 296 17.03 37.72 -8.76
C LYS A 296 15.75 38.23 -8.10
N SER A 297 15.94 39.27 -7.30
CA SER A 297 14.89 40.16 -6.82
C SER A 297 13.94 40.58 -7.92
N TRP A 298 12.65 40.63 -7.61
CA TRP A 298 11.72 41.54 -8.26
C TRP A 298 10.94 42.26 -7.16
N LYS A 299 10.74 43.56 -7.39
CA LYS A 299 10.08 44.53 -6.50
C LYS A 299 8.66 44.10 -6.14
#